data_AF-A0A838QE15-F1
#
_entry.id   AF-A0A838QE15-F1
#
_cell.length_a   1.000
_cell.length_b   1.000
_cell.length_c   1.000
_cell.angle_alpha   90.00
_cell.angle_beta   90.00
_cell.angle_gamma   90.00
#
_symmetry.space_group_name_H-M   'P 1'
#
loop_
_entity.id
_entity.type
_entity.pdbx_description
1 polymer ?
#
loop_
_entity_poly.entity_id
_entity_poly.type
_entity_poly.pdbx_seq_one_letter_code
_entity_poly.pdbx_strand_id
1 'polypeptide(L)'
;MQLKTAWLKLAAPLIVAALAGACTEDLDNSAGCPLLCSDQGGQIETVTLDPVVLDTTVSALTGLGTEASLLLSTRGDSIDSRAVIRFDSIPARYQRSGTDTATIPITTVDSAFIRLRVDTAGGKIPGPVTIDAFDVDTPAADSLVAPVAALFRPDRLIASRTFTPSQLKDTLIYTLPPEAILARRGGRLRVGLRARAAGSVELRILSMEGAPSPTVLSFRVSADTAVRPIVLSPFSRTPADQQAVATSLADYTLLVKGTPPGPLNTLNVGGLPASRVYLRFSIPPFIVDSADIVRASLLLTQRPNRGVGASDSIFIVPQISLAGIAVTDVSRAAQITVIAAGDSLRLTPQDSGVKAIEIASVVALWRAQDVTRTPRALVLVSTREGQTPLEARFFSTEAAPNLRPRLRISFSKRQSRGLP
;
A
#
# COMPACT_ATOMS: atom_id res chain seq x y z
N MET A 1 2.98 -59.77 8.43
CA MET A 1 2.83 -61.22 8.18
C MET A 1 1.50 -61.65 8.77
N GLN A 2 0.56 -62.00 7.88
CA GLN A 2 -0.70 -62.78 8.00
C GLN A 2 -1.41 -62.87 9.38
N LEU A 3 -2.62 -62.28 9.52
CA LEU A 3 -3.96 -62.86 9.26
C LEU A 3 -4.41 -63.92 10.28
N LYS A 4 -5.47 -63.62 11.05
CA LYS A 4 -6.51 -64.59 11.46
C LYS A 4 -7.85 -63.89 11.78
N THR A 5 -8.76 -64.02 10.82
CA THR A 5 -10.23 -64.10 10.87
C THR A 5 -10.70 -65.16 11.89
N ALA A 6 -11.93 -65.29 12.37
CA ALA A 6 -13.23 -64.60 12.37
C ALA A 6 -14.14 -65.40 13.35
N TRP A 7 -15.34 -64.92 13.72
CA TRP A 7 -16.65 -65.62 13.58
C TRP A 7 -17.77 -64.93 14.40
N LEU A 8 -18.91 -64.75 13.71
CA LEU A 8 -20.18 -64.12 14.09
C LEU A 8 -21.04 -65.00 15.01
N LYS A 9 -21.98 -64.37 15.77
CA LYS A 9 -23.47 -64.54 15.69
C LYS A 9 -24.16 -63.30 16.31
N LEU A 10 -24.82 -62.42 15.55
CA LEU A 10 -26.24 -62.42 15.13
C LEU A 10 -27.27 -62.20 16.25
N ALA A 11 -27.83 -60.98 16.33
CA ALA A 11 -29.27 -60.71 16.48
C ALA A 11 -29.56 -59.21 16.26
N ALA A 12 -30.26 -58.89 15.17
CA ALA A 12 -30.95 -57.60 14.96
C ALA A 12 -32.44 -57.78 15.31
N PRO A 13 -33.20 -56.68 15.54
CA PRO A 13 -33.99 -56.19 14.41
C PRO A 13 -34.16 -54.66 14.31
N LEU A 14 -34.25 -54.22 13.04
CA LEU A 14 -35.01 -53.11 12.45
C LEU A 14 -35.27 -51.82 13.26
N ILE A 15 -34.68 -50.72 12.77
CA ILE A 15 -35.42 -49.46 12.52
C ILE A 15 -35.00 -48.92 11.15
N VAL A 16 -36.00 -48.71 10.29
CA VAL A 16 -35.92 -48.04 8.99
C VAL A 16 -35.79 -46.54 9.22
N ALA A 17 -34.74 -45.90 8.69
CA ALA A 17 -34.72 -44.46 8.49
C ALA A 17 -34.04 -44.11 7.16
N ALA A 18 -34.81 -43.40 6.35
CA ALA A 18 -34.63 -42.97 4.99
C ALA A 18 -33.23 -42.49 4.56
N LEU A 19 -32.90 -42.86 3.32
CA LEU A 19 -31.96 -42.26 2.37
C LEU A 19 -31.63 -40.78 2.66
N ALA A 20 -30.47 -40.52 3.27
CA ALA A 20 -29.77 -39.26 3.13
C ALA A 20 -29.04 -39.25 1.78
N GLY A 21 -29.77 -38.92 0.71
CA GLY A 21 -29.16 -38.53 -0.55
C GLY A 21 -28.46 -37.19 -0.37
N ALA A 22 -27.15 -37.18 -0.60
CA ALA A 22 -26.32 -35.99 -0.56
C ALA A 22 -26.88 -34.90 -1.50
N CYS A 23 -27.28 -33.77 -0.93
CA CYS A 23 -27.42 -32.51 -1.67
C CYS A 23 -26.00 -32.02 -1.98
N THR A 24 -25.51 -32.29 -3.18
CA THR A 24 -24.41 -31.52 -3.76
C THR A 24 -24.96 -30.13 -4.07
N GLU A 25 -24.49 -29.11 -3.36
CA GLU A 25 -24.83 -27.71 -3.65
C GLU A 25 -24.35 -27.34 -5.05
N ASP A 26 -25.29 -27.14 -5.96
CA ASP A 26 -25.07 -26.51 -7.25
C ASP A 26 -25.73 -25.14 -7.22
N LEU A 27 -24.92 -24.08 -7.09
CA LEU A 27 -25.37 -22.69 -6.93
C LEU A 27 -25.84 -22.06 -8.25
N ASP A 28 -25.77 -22.79 -9.38
CA ASP A 28 -26.22 -22.31 -10.69
C ASP A 28 -27.72 -22.59 -10.96
N ASN A 29 -28.42 -23.28 -10.06
CA ASN A 29 -29.85 -23.58 -10.20
C ASN A 29 -30.58 -23.51 -8.84
N SER A 30 -31.63 -22.71 -8.73
CA SER A 30 -32.50 -22.64 -7.54
C SER A 30 -33.41 -23.86 -7.33
N ALA A 31 -33.18 -24.98 -8.00
CA ALA A 31 -33.93 -26.22 -7.83
C ALA A 31 -33.53 -26.99 -6.56
N GLY A 32 -33.52 -26.33 -5.40
CA GLY A 32 -33.54 -26.99 -4.11
C GLY A 32 -34.98 -27.35 -3.74
N CYS A 33 -35.28 -28.66 -3.68
CA CYS A 33 -36.53 -29.26 -3.17
C CYS A 33 -37.86 -28.57 -3.61
N PRO A 34 -38.47 -28.97 -4.74
CA PRO A 34 -39.67 -28.31 -5.31
C PRO A 34 -40.91 -28.31 -4.40
N LEU A 35 -40.95 -29.17 -3.38
CA LEU A 35 -42.14 -29.36 -2.55
C LEU A 35 -42.26 -28.37 -1.38
N LEU A 36 -41.18 -27.67 -1.01
CA LEU A 36 -41.19 -26.72 0.13
C LEU A 36 -40.89 -25.27 -0.26
N CYS A 37 -40.56 -25.02 -1.54
CA CYS A 37 -40.26 -23.68 -2.07
C CYS A 37 -41.17 -23.36 -3.26
N SER A 38 -42.49 -23.25 -3.04
CA SER A 38 -43.38 -22.71 -4.08
C SER A 38 -43.05 -21.22 -4.29
N ASP A 39 -42.47 -20.89 -5.44
CA ASP A 39 -42.26 -19.55 -6.01
C ASP A 39 -41.36 -18.55 -5.25
N GLN A 40 -40.58 -18.98 -4.26
CA GLN A 40 -39.68 -18.05 -3.53
C GLN A 40 -38.32 -17.80 -4.21
N GLY A 41 -38.01 -18.49 -5.32
CA GLY A 41 -36.76 -18.32 -6.06
C GLY A 41 -37.00 -17.63 -7.40
N GLY A 42 -36.99 -16.29 -7.44
CA GLY A 42 -37.06 -15.54 -8.70
C GLY A 42 -35.94 -15.96 -9.67
N GLN A 43 -36.24 -16.01 -10.98
CA GLN A 43 -35.25 -16.34 -12.01
C GLN A 43 -34.05 -15.40 -11.92
N ILE A 44 -32.84 -15.96 -11.84
CA ILE A 44 -31.59 -15.20 -11.83
C ILE A 44 -31.21 -14.90 -13.27
N GLU A 45 -31.16 -13.62 -13.61
CA GLU A 45 -30.69 -13.10 -14.89
C GLU A 45 -29.25 -12.58 -14.74
N THR A 46 -28.39 -12.85 -15.72
CA THR A 46 -27.03 -12.29 -15.76
C THR A 46 -26.86 -11.39 -16.97
N VAL A 47 -26.44 -10.16 -16.73
CA VAL A 47 -26.16 -9.16 -17.78
C VAL A 47 -24.71 -8.69 -17.67
N THR A 48 -24.08 -8.42 -18.82
CA THR A 48 -22.80 -7.72 -18.88
C THR A 48 -23.03 -6.37 -19.52
N LEU A 49 -22.62 -5.31 -18.81
CA LEU A 49 -22.82 -3.93 -19.19
C LEU A 49 -21.46 -3.26 -19.44
N ASP A 50 -21.46 -2.21 -20.25
CA ASP A 50 -20.36 -1.27 -20.42
C ASP A 50 -20.69 0.06 -19.70
N PRO A 51 -20.88 0.07 -18.36
CA PRO A 51 -21.47 1.22 -17.66
C PRO A 51 -20.46 2.33 -17.38
N VAL A 52 -19.17 2.14 -17.67
CA VAL A 52 -18.12 3.10 -17.31
C VAL A 52 -18.15 4.27 -18.29
N VAL A 53 -18.58 5.43 -17.79
CA VAL A 53 -18.72 6.66 -18.59
C VAL A 53 -17.51 7.58 -18.49
N LEU A 54 -16.66 7.36 -17.48
CA LEU A 54 -15.39 8.04 -17.30
C LEU A 54 -14.45 7.11 -16.56
N ASP A 55 -13.24 6.96 -17.07
CA ASP A 55 -12.13 6.35 -16.36
C ASP A 55 -10.85 7.15 -16.52
N THR A 56 -10.04 7.15 -15.47
CA THR A 56 -8.73 7.81 -15.53
C THR A 56 -7.82 7.30 -14.43
N THR A 57 -6.51 7.47 -14.67
CA THR A 57 -5.49 7.30 -13.65
C THR A 57 -5.19 8.65 -13.03
N VAL A 58 -5.23 8.73 -11.70
CA VAL A 58 -4.86 9.92 -10.95
C VAL A 58 -3.73 9.59 -9.99
N SER A 59 -2.90 10.58 -9.67
CA SER A 59 -1.90 10.42 -8.62
C SER A 59 -2.59 10.22 -7.26
N ALA A 60 -2.08 9.28 -6.48
CA ALA A 60 -2.39 9.22 -5.07
C ALA A 60 -1.78 10.47 -4.40
N LEU A 61 -2.63 11.33 -3.85
CA LEU A 61 -2.20 12.48 -3.07
C LEU A 61 -1.77 12.02 -1.69
N THR A 62 -0.58 11.45 -1.60
CA THR A 62 0.14 11.31 -0.33
C THR A 62 1.13 12.46 -0.27
N GLY A 63 1.01 13.32 0.74
CA GLY A 63 1.99 14.39 0.97
C GLY A 63 3.38 13.81 1.17
N LEU A 64 4.42 14.59 0.86
CA LEU A 64 5.79 14.19 1.19
C LEU A 64 5.92 14.08 2.71
N GLY A 65 6.38 12.94 3.19
CA GLY A 65 6.48 12.65 4.63
C GLY A 65 5.23 12.08 5.28
N THR A 66 4.21 11.72 4.50
CA THR A 66 3.05 10.97 5.01
C THR A 66 3.11 9.47 4.70
N GLU A 67 4.24 8.98 4.18
CA GLU A 67 4.40 7.58 3.81
C GLU A 67 4.55 6.72 5.07
N ALA A 68 3.86 5.58 5.14
CA ALA A 68 4.01 4.63 6.26
C ALA A 68 5.36 3.85 6.22
N SER A 69 6.12 3.95 5.14
CA SER A 69 7.47 3.40 5.05
C SER A 69 8.31 4.19 4.06
N LEU A 70 9.59 4.34 4.36
CA LEU A 70 10.62 4.91 3.51
C LEU A 70 11.19 3.80 2.62
N LEU A 71 10.89 3.83 1.32
CA LEU A 71 11.43 2.85 0.38
C LEU A 71 12.84 3.25 -0.06
N LEU A 72 13.78 2.32 0.13
CA LEU A 72 15.10 2.33 -0.49
C LEU A 72 15.10 1.29 -1.61
N SER A 73 14.97 1.75 -2.85
CA SER A 73 14.94 0.86 -4.01
C SER A 73 15.87 1.34 -5.11
N THR A 74 16.61 0.38 -5.67
CA THR A 74 17.31 0.54 -6.94
C THR A 74 16.96 -0.65 -7.84
N ARG A 75 16.49 -0.37 -9.05
CA ARG A 75 16.13 -1.38 -10.05
C ARG A 75 16.75 -1.00 -11.39
N GLY A 76 18.08 -1.10 -11.46
CA GLY A 76 18.84 -0.69 -12.64
C GLY A 76 18.49 0.75 -13.03
N ASP A 77 17.99 0.93 -14.24
CA ASP A 77 17.56 2.21 -14.78
C ASP A 77 16.07 2.51 -14.54
N SER A 78 15.28 1.68 -13.88
CA SER A 78 13.82 1.84 -13.85
C SER A 78 13.27 2.46 -12.56
N ILE A 79 13.93 2.27 -11.41
CA ILE A 79 13.52 2.83 -10.11
C ILE A 79 14.77 3.27 -9.34
N ASP A 80 14.74 4.49 -8.80
CA ASP A 80 15.68 5.01 -7.81
C ASP A 80 14.87 5.77 -6.75
N SER A 81 14.79 5.19 -5.56
CA SER A 81 14.18 5.81 -4.39
C SER A 81 15.15 5.78 -3.21
N ARG A 82 15.15 6.88 -2.48
CA ARG A 82 16.05 7.18 -1.39
C ARG A 82 15.22 7.66 -0.22
N ALA A 83 15.76 7.62 0.98
CA ALA A 83 15.08 8.16 2.16
C ALA A 83 15.83 9.39 2.66
N VAL A 84 15.12 10.33 3.27
CA VAL A 84 15.71 11.42 4.04
C VAL A 84 15.14 11.36 5.45
N ILE A 85 16.01 11.48 6.45
CA ILE A 85 15.65 11.51 7.87
C ILE A 85 16.30 12.73 8.50
N ARG A 86 15.51 13.54 9.21
CA ARG A 86 15.97 14.83 9.73
C ARG A 86 16.12 14.85 11.24
N PHE A 87 17.16 15.51 11.69
CA PHE A 87 17.41 15.87 13.07
C PHE A 87 17.77 17.36 13.09
N ASP A 88 16.76 18.23 12.99
CA ASP A 88 16.95 19.69 12.86
C ASP A 88 17.31 20.38 14.20
N SER A 89 17.71 19.63 15.22
CA SER A 89 18.09 20.14 16.53
C SER A 89 19.11 19.25 17.24
N ILE A 90 20.30 19.09 16.65
CA ILE A 90 21.42 18.44 17.34
C ILE A 90 21.85 19.33 18.51
N PRO A 91 21.86 18.84 19.76
CA PRO A 91 22.20 19.68 20.90
C PRO A 91 23.68 20.10 20.85
N ALA A 92 23.98 21.30 21.33
CA ALA A 92 25.35 21.78 21.54
C ALA A 92 25.89 21.46 22.93
N ARG A 93 25.00 21.05 23.86
CA ARG A 93 25.30 20.83 25.27
C ARG A 93 24.56 19.58 25.76
N TYR A 94 25.08 18.94 26.79
CA TYR A 94 24.47 17.79 27.45
C TYR A 94 24.45 17.98 28.96
N GLN A 95 23.61 17.22 29.66
CA GLN A 95 23.60 17.18 31.13
C GLN A 95 24.22 15.87 31.60
N ARG A 96 25.06 15.93 32.62
CA ARG A 96 25.52 14.73 33.33
C ARG A 96 24.38 14.26 34.22
N SER A 97 24.10 12.95 34.24
CA SER A 97 23.00 12.40 35.04
C SER A 97 23.16 12.75 36.52
N GLY A 98 22.10 13.24 37.18
CA GLY A 98 22.11 13.62 38.60
C GLY A 98 21.15 14.76 38.94
N THR A 99 21.31 15.35 40.13
CA THR A 99 20.60 16.57 40.58
C THR A 99 21.23 17.87 40.03
N ASP A 100 22.33 17.75 39.29
CA ASP A 100 23.03 18.87 38.68
C ASP A 100 22.30 19.34 37.41
N THR A 101 21.81 20.58 37.42
CA THR A 101 21.14 21.19 36.26
C THR A 101 22.12 21.80 35.25
N ALA A 102 23.42 21.85 35.58
CA ALA A 102 24.43 22.42 34.69
C ALA A 102 24.52 21.63 33.37
N THR A 103 24.55 22.37 32.27
CA THR A 103 24.78 21.81 30.94
C THR A 103 26.25 21.98 30.56
N ILE A 104 26.86 20.97 29.96
CA ILE A 104 28.28 20.94 29.55
C ILE A 104 28.33 21.00 28.02
N PRO A 105 29.21 21.81 27.40
CA PRO A 105 29.36 21.82 25.95
C PRO A 105 29.78 20.44 25.42
N ILE A 106 29.21 20.03 24.31
CA ILE A 106 29.61 18.81 23.61
C ILE A 106 30.87 19.12 22.82
N THR A 107 32.01 18.67 23.33
CA THR A 107 33.33 18.79 22.70
C THR A 107 33.80 17.50 22.04
N THR A 108 33.21 16.37 22.41
CA THR A 108 33.53 15.03 21.90
C THR A 108 32.26 14.22 21.69
N VAL A 109 32.31 13.29 20.74
CA VAL A 109 31.34 12.22 20.56
C VAL A 109 32.14 10.93 20.57
N ASP A 110 31.73 9.97 21.39
CA ASP A 110 32.39 8.67 21.55
C ASP A 110 31.87 7.67 20.53
N SER A 111 30.54 7.55 20.45
CA SER A 111 29.86 6.59 19.57
C SER A 111 28.52 7.15 19.13
N ALA A 112 28.12 6.85 17.90
CA ALA A 112 26.86 7.28 17.31
C ALA A 112 26.26 6.19 16.42
N PHE A 113 24.94 6.07 16.42
CA PHE A 113 24.22 5.19 15.50
C PHE A 113 22.80 5.69 15.24
N ILE A 114 22.28 5.34 14.06
CA ILE A 114 20.86 5.39 13.77
C ILE A 114 20.30 4.00 13.97
N ARG A 115 19.25 3.88 14.79
CA ARG A 115 18.47 2.65 14.93
C ARG A 115 17.33 2.70 13.92
N LEU A 116 17.50 2.02 12.78
CA LEU A 116 16.50 1.92 11.73
C LEU A 116 15.56 0.75 12.01
N ARG A 117 14.27 0.93 11.74
CA ARG A 117 13.27 -0.15 11.78
C ARG A 117 13.04 -0.66 10.37
N VAL A 118 13.29 -1.93 10.13
CA VAL A 118 13.21 -2.54 8.80
C VAL A 118 11.95 -3.39 8.72
N ASP A 119 11.19 -3.25 7.64
CA ASP A 119 10.11 -4.18 7.29
C ASP A 119 10.72 -5.40 6.57
N THR A 120 10.94 -6.47 7.34
CA THR A 120 11.54 -7.72 6.90
C THR A 120 10.59 -8.61 6.10
N ALA A 121 9.28 -8.40 6.22
CA ALA A 121 8.26 -9.15 5.48
C ALA A 121 7.96 -8.54 4.11
N GLY A 122 8.18 -7.23 3.97
CA GLY A 122 7.83 -6.48 2.79
C GLY A 122 8.93 -6.31 1.74
N GLY A 123 10.20 -6.38 2.15
CA GLY A 123 11.34 -6.13 1.26
C GLY A 123 11.61 -7.24 0.23
N LYS A 124 12.30 -6.88 -0.86
CA LYS A 124 12.87 -7.81 -1.83
C LYS A 124 14.37 -7.61 -1.88
N ILE A 125 15.11 -8.51 -1.24
CA ILE A 125 16.54 -8.36 -1.01
C ILE A 125 17.22 -9.66 -1.42
N PRO A 126 17.45 -9.88 -2.74
CA PRO A 126 17.92 -11.17 -3.26
C PRO A 126 19.38 -11.48 -2.91
N GLY A 127 20.13 -10.50 -2.43
CA GLY A 127 21.54 -10.66 -2.05
C GLY A 127 22.00 -9.51 -1.15
N PRO A 128 23.32 -9.40 -0.89
CA PRO A 128 23.86 -8.33 -0.06
C PRO A 128 23.48 -6.94 -0.57
N VAL A 129 23.13 -6.04 0.34
CA VAL A 129 22.78 -4.65 0.06
C VAL A 129 23.72 -3.72 0.83
N THR A 130 24.23 -2.72 0.13
CA THR A 130 24.99 -1.62 0.74
C THR A 130 24.06 -0.45 0.98
N ILE A 131 24.01 0.05 2.21
CA ILE A 131 23.29 1.27 2.56
C ILE A 131 24.33 2.36 2.75
N ASP A 132 24.26 3.39 1.91
CA ASP A 132 25.03 4.62 2.02
C ASP A 132 24.22 5.65 2.81
N ALA A 133 24.86 6.34 3.74
CA ALA A 133 24.35 7.51 4.44
C ALA A 133 25.08 8.77 3.97
N PHE A 134 24.34 9.79 3.57
CA PHE A 134 24.84 11.08 3.08
C PHE A 134 24.34 12.23 3.95
N ASP A 135 25.13 13.28 4.05
CA ASP A 135 24.69 14.57 4.56
C ASP A 135 23.92 15.33 3.47
N VAL A 136 22.61 15.41 3.64
CA VAL A 136 21.69 16.04 2.68
C VAL A 136 21.09 17.34 3.22
N ASP A 137 21.75 17.98 4.19
CA ASP A 137 21.34 19.31 4.66
C ASP A 137 21.49 20.36 3.54
N THR A 138 20.38 21.06 3.26
CA THR A 138 20.27 22.02 2.16
C THR A 138 19.22 23.08 2.49
N PRO A 139 19.36 24.33 1.99
CA PRO A 139 18.31 25.32 2.04
C PRO A 139 17.24 25.13 0.94
N ALA A 140 17.47 24.25 -0.03
CA ALA A 140 16.50 23.98 -1.09
C ALA A 140 15.19 23.39 -0.52
N ALA A 141 14.06 23.71 -1.15
CA ALA A 141 12.78 23.13 -0.80
C ALA A 141 12.78 21.62 -1.09
N ASP A 142 12.26 20.83 -0.16
CA ASP A 142 12.35 19.37 -0.22
C ASP A 142 11.40 18.74 -1.24
N SER A 143 10.39 19.49 -1.66
CA SER A 143 9.54 19.16 -2.81
C SER A 143 10.32 19.17 -4.13
N LEU A 144 11.50 19.79 -4.17
CA LEU A 144 12.37 19.80 -5.34
C LEU A 144 13.29 18.59 -5.32
N VAL A 145 12.92 17.55 -6.09
CA VAL A 145 13.67 16.28 -6.14
C VAL A 145 15.11 16.48 -6.60
N ALA A 146 15.34 17.24 -7.67
CA ALA A 146 16.66 17.35 -8.29
C ALA A 146 17.73 17.98 -7.35
N PRO A 147 17.48 19.11 -6.66
CA PRO A 147 18.41 19.65 -5.67
C PRO A 147 18.77 18.68 -4.54
N VAL A 148 17.81 17.96 -3.99
CA VAL A 148 18.06 16.99 -2.89
C VAL A 148 18.81 15.77 -3.44
N ALA A 149 18.42 15.27 -4.62
CA ALA A 149 19.06 14.12 -5.25
C ALA A 149 20.54 14.37 -5.58
N ALA A 150 20.91 15.60 -5.91
CA ALA A 150 22.28 16.02 -6.19
C ALA A 150 23.22 15.98 -4.96
N LEU A 151 22.67 15.87 -3.74
CA LEU A 151 23.45 15.78 -2.50
C LEU A 151 23.98 14.37 -2.22
N PHE A 152 23.48 13.34 -2.92
CA PHE A 152 23.93 11.94 -2.77
C PHE A 152 25.19 11.67 -3.59
N ARG A 153 26.28 12.34 -3.21
CA ARG A 153 27.56 12.35 -3.91
C ARG A 153 28.72 12.09 -2.93
N PRO A 154 29.89 11.63 -3.40
CA PRO A 154 30.96 11.12 -2.53
C PRO A 154 31.47 12.11 -1.47
N ASP A 155 31.53 13.42 -1.77
CA ASP A 155 31.96 14.46 -0.82
C ASP A 155 30.99 14.67 0.35
N ARG A 156 29.77 14.15 0.26
CA ARG A 156 28.75 14.20 1.31
C ARG A 156 28.55 12.87 2.02
N LEU A 157 29.30 11.83 1.66
CA LEU A 157 29.14 10.50 2.26
C LEU A 157 29.56 10.54 3.74
N ILE A 158 28.63 10.16 4.62
CA ILE A 158 28.87 10.01 6.06
C ILE A 158 29.39 8.61 6.35
N ALA A 159 28.70 7.58 5.85
CA ALA A 159 29.06 6.19 6.07
C ALA A 159 28.51 5.30 4.95
N SER A 160 29.10 4.13 4.78
CA SER A 160 28.64 3.10 3.86
C SER A 160 28.82 1.74 4.52
N ARG A 161 27.76 0.92 4.54
CA ARG A 161 27.81 -0.41 5.15
C ARG A 161 27.02 -1.44 4.34
N THR A 162 27.65 -2.59 4.13
CA THR A 162 27.03 -3.73 3.45
C THR A 162 26.44 -4.69 4.46
N PHE A 163 25.22 -5.14 4.17
CA PHE A 163 24.47 -6.10 4.96
C PHE A 163 24.12 -7.30 4.11
N THR A 164 24.33 -8.51 4.64
CA THR A 164 23.71 -9.71 4.08
C THR A 164 22.22 -9.72 4.41
N PRO A 165 21.37 -10.43 3.64
CA PRO A 165 19.95 -10.53 3.95
C PRO A 165 19.67 -10.98 5.39
N SER A 166 20.48 -11.90 5.93
CA SER A 166 20.37 -12.38 7.32
C SER A 166 20.70 -11.34 8.41
N GLN A 167 21.42 -10.27 8.07
CA GLN A 167 21.74 -9.17 8.99
C GLN A 167 20.64 -8.11 9.05
N LEU A 168 19.74 -8.08 8.06
CA LEU A 168 18.60 -7.17 8.01
C LEU A 168 17.46 -7.72 8.87
N LYS A 169 17.59 -7.49 10.17
CA LYS A 169 16.55 -7.78 11.16
C LYS A 169 15.62 -6.58 11.28
N ASP A 170 14.50 -6.77 11.98
CA ASP A 170 13.50 -5.71 12.23
C ASP A 170 14.10 -4.44 12.85
N THR A 171 15.20 -4.56 13.60
CA THR A 171 16.02 -3.44 14.06
C THR A 171 17.41 -3.53 13.45
N LEU A 172 17.82 -2.48 12.77
CA LEU A 172 19.16 -2.32 12.23
C LEU A 172 19.89 -1.17 12.94
N ILE A 173 21.01 -1.49 13.58
CA ILE A 173 21.93 -0.48 14.14
C ILE A 173 22.92 -0.07 13.06
N TYR A 174 22.71 1.13 12.52
CA TYR A 174 23.55 1.74 11.51
C TYR A 174 24.50 2.74 12.18
N THR A 175 25.72 2.30 12.49
CA THR A 175 26.75 3.12 13.12
C THR A 175 27.12 4.31 12.24
N LEU A 176 27.26 5.48 12.86
CA LEU A 176 27.75 6.69 12.23
C LEU A 176 29.11 7.07 12.82
N PRO A 177 30.00 7.68 12.02
CA PRO A 177 31.21 8.31 12.54
C PRO A 177 30.87 9.40 13.57
N PRO A 178 31.51 9.39 14.76
CA PRO A 178 31.28 10.40 15.79
C PRO A 178 31.49 11.84 15.31
N GLU A 179 32.46 12.06 14.42
CA GLU A 179 32.79 13.37 13.85
C GLU A 179 31.65 13.97 13.02
N ALA A 180 30.82 13.14 12.38
CA ALA A 180 29.67 13.62 11.62
C ALA A 180 28.59 14.24 12.54
N ILE A 181 28.45 13.70 13.75
CA ILE A 181 27.55 14.27 14.77
C ILE A 181 28.16 15.53 15.37
N LEU A 182 29.45 15.48 15.73
CA LEU A 182 30.16 16.60 16.35
C LEU A 182 30.20 17.83 15.45
N ALA A 183 30.36 17.64 14.14
CA ALA A 183 30.36 18.71 13.14
C ALA A 183 29.01 19.44 13.04
N ARG A 184 27.91 18.79 13.46
CA ARG A 184 26.55 19.35 13.42
C ARG A 184 26.04 19.81 14.78
N ARG A 185 26.90 19.89 15.82
CA ARG A 185 26.51 20.36 17.17
C ARG A 185 25.83 21.73 17.12
N GLY A 186 24.68 21.86 17.78
CA GLY A 186 23.88 23.08 17.78
C GLY A 186 23.15 23.40 16.46
N GLY A 187 23.26 22.52 15.47
CA GLY A 187 22.69 22.72 14.14
C GLY A 187 21.76 21.59 13.72
N ARG A 188 21.64 21.44 12.40
CA ARG A 188 20.81 20.41 11.75
C ARG A 188 21.70 19.30 11.20
N LEU A 189 21.21 18.07 11.32
CA LEU A 189 21.73 16.92 10.60
C LEU A 189 20.59 16.30 9.80
N ARG A 190 20.74 16.19 8.48
CA ARG A 190 19.79 15.50 7.62
C ARG A 190 20.52 14.37 6.92
N VAL A 191 20.03 13.15 7.15
CA VAL A 191 20.69 11.93 6.66
C VAL A 191 19.89 11.39 5.49
N GLY A 192 20.51 11.40 4.32
CA GLY A 192 20.00 10.75 3.12
C GLY A 192 20.47 9.30 3.08
N LEU A 193 19.56 8.35 2.96
CA LEU A 193 19.88 6.92 2.82
C LEU A 193 19.67 6.47 1.38
N ARG A 194 20.63 5.72 0.84
CA ARG A 194 20.52 5.09 -0.49
C ARG A 194 20.96 3.63 -0.41
N ALA A 195 20.16 2.73 -0.99
CA ALA A 195 20.54 1.33 -1.16
C ALA A 195 21.26 1.11 -2.49
N ARG A 196 22.29 0.27 -2.48
CA ARG A 196 23.01 -0.25 -3.66
C ARG A 196 23.15 -1.75 -3.54
N ALA A 197 22.89 -2.47 -4.62
CA ALA A 197 23.09 -3.92 -4.70
C ALA A 197 23.53 -4.29 -6.13
N ALA A 198 24.06 -5.51 -6.31
CA ALA A 198 24.43 -6.01 -7.63
C ALA A 198 23.22 -6.20 -8.55
N GLY A 199 22.03 -6.40 -7.97
CA GLY A 199 20.76 -6.48 -8.69
C GLY A 199 19.70 -5.59 -8.04
N SER A 200 18.44 -5.78 -8.46
CA SER A 200 17.31 -5.04 -7.92
C SER A 200 17.14 -5.30 -6.42
N VAL A 201 16.97 -4.23 -5.65
CA VAL A 201 16.66 -4.31 -4.21
C VAL A 201 15.52 -3.37 -3.88
N GLU A 202 14.62 -3.83 -3.01
CA GLU A 202 13.56 -3.04 -2.39
C GLU A 202 13.67 -3.26 -0.87
N LEU A 203 14.24 -2.30 -0.16
CA LEU A 203 14.34 -2.30 1.30
C LEU A 203 13.38 -1.26 1.85
N ARG A 204 12.52 -1.63 2.80
CA ARG A 204 11.61 -0.69 3.45
C ARG A 204 12.08 -0.41 4.87
N ILE A 205 12.23 0.87 5.17
CA ILE A 205 12.44 1.36 6.52
C ILE A 205 11.09 1.90 7.00
N LEU A 206 10.65 1.56 8.20
CA LEU A 206 9.43 2.13 8.74
C LEU A 206 9.65 3.62 9.03
N SER A 207 8.70 4.45 8.61
CA SER A 207 8.70 5.89 8.87
C SER A 207 8.16 6.22 10.26
N MET A 208 8.16 7.50 10.61
CA MET A 208 7.47 8.00 11.79
C MET A 208 5.95 7.76 11.76
N GLU A 209 5.33 7.77 10.58
CA GLU A 209 3.89 7.54 10.41
C GLU A 209 3.51 6.06 10.53
N GLY A 210 4.42 5.15 10.16
CA GLY A 210 4.14 3.71 10.11
C GLY A 210 4.60 2.88 11.31
N ALA A 211 5.33 3.46 12.26
CA ALA A 211 5.91 2.73 13.38
C ALA A 211 5.51 3.26 14.76
N PRO A 212 5.07 2.39 15.71
CA PRO A 212 4.85 2.78 17.10
C PRO A 212 6.17 3.07 17.85
N SER A 213 7.32 2.65 17.31
CA SER A 213 8.66 3.03 17.79
C SER A 213 9.44 3.65 16.63
N PRO A 214 9.79 4.94 16.72
CA PRO A 214 10.43 5.63 15.61
C PRO A 214 11.87 5.15 15.41
N THR A 215 12.37 5.34 14.19
CA THR A 215 13.80 5.46 13.93
C THR A 215 14.38 6.50 14.88
N VAL A 216 15.56 6.27 15.48
CA VAL A 216 16.19 7.25 16.39
C VAL A 216 17.67 7.38 16.12
N LEU A 217 18.20 8.59 16.28
CA LEU A 217 19.63 8.84 16.37
C LEU A 217 20.03 8.77 17.85
N SER A 218 21.02 7.96 18.17
CA SER A 218 21.58 7.85 19.52
C SER A 218 23.08 8.09 19.47
N PHE A 219 23.60 8.92 20.36
CA PHE A 219 25.03 9.12 20.50
C PHE A 219 25.46 9.35 21.94
N ARG A 220 26.70 8.97 22.24
CA ARG A 220 27.36 9.21 23.52
C ARG A 220 28.41 10.30 23.36
N VAL A 221 28.50 11.18 24.35
CA VAL A 221 29.49 12.27 24.39
C VAL A 221 30.77 11.87 25.15
N SER A 222 30.73 10.72 25.82
CA SER A 222 31.82 10.15 26.62
C SER A 222 31.70 8.62 26.66
N ALA A 223 32.85 7.94 26.83
CA ALA A 223 32.91 6.51 27.11
C ALA A 223 32.38 6.14 28.51
N ASP A 224 32.24 7.13 29.40
CA ASP A 224 31.65 6.95 30.73
C ASP A 224 30.18 6.51 30.62
N THR A 225 29.89 5.29 31.10
CA THR A 225 28.56 4.69 31.03
C THR A 225 27.55 5.34 31.97
N ALA A 226 27.99 6.10 32.98
CA ALA A 226 27.13 6.90 33.85
C ALA A 226 26.51 8.10 33.11
N VAL A 227 27.17 8.56 32.03
CA VAL A 227 26.58 9.56 31.13
C VAL A 227 25.59 8.86 30.21
N ARG A 228 24.32 9.24 30.32
CA ARG A 228 23.26 8.69 29.47
C ARG A 228 23.47 9.13 28.02
N PRO A 229 23.22 8.26 27.04
CA PRO A 229 23.26 8.66 25.64
C PRO A 229 22.17 9.71 25.36
N ILE A 230 22.47 10.61 24.43
CA ILE A 230 21.48 11.51 23.86
C ILE A 230 20.72 10.73 22.79
N VAL A 231 19.40 10.71 22.89
CA VAL A 231 18.52 10.04 21.94
C VAL A 231 17.61 11.07 21.32
N LEU A 232 17.63 11.16 19.99
CA LEU A 232 16.84 12.09 19.19
C LEU A 232 15.91 11.31 18.27
N SER A 233 14.62 11.63 18.33
CA SER A 233 13.67 11.23 17.31
C SER A 233 13.81 12.17 16.09
N PRO A 234 13.50 11.69 14.87
CA PRO A 234 13.48 12.54 13.71
C PRO A 234 12.51 13.70 13.94
N PHE A 235 12.94 14.88 13.51
CA PHE A 235 12.22 16.12 13.71
C PHE A 235 12.73 17.14 12.71
N SER A 236 11.81 17.95 12.21
CA SER A 236 12.06 18.95 11.20
C SER A 236 11.50 20.30 11.65
N ARG A 237 12.31 21.36 11.46
CA ARG A 237 11.95 22.75 11.75
C ARG A 237 11.68 23.56 10.49
N THR A 238 11.76 22.92 9.32
CA THR A 238 11.59 23.60 8.04
C THR A 238 10.52 22.93 7.20
N PRO A 239 9.66 23.71 6.53
CA PRO A 239 9.63 25.18 6.51
C PRO A 239 9.13 25.79 7.85
N ALA A 240 9.75 26.87 8.33
CA ALA A 240 9.51 27.41 9.67
C ALA A 240 8.13 28.08 9.82
N ASP A 241 7.55 28.51 8.72
CA ASP A 241 6.24 29.16 8.61
C ASP A 241 5.08 28.16 8.48
N GLN A 242 5.35 26.88 8.22
CA GLN A 242 4.32 25.85 8.01
C GLN A 242 4.59 24.62 8.88
N GLN A 243 4.30 24.76 10.18
CA GLN A 243 4.61 23.73 11.18
C GLN A 243 4.03 22.34 10.84
N ALA A 244 2.84 22.27 10.25
CA ALA A 244 2.23 21.01 9.83
C ALA A 244 3.07 20.31 8.74
N VAL A 245 3.49 21.04 7.71
CA VAL A 245 4.36 20.52 6.64
C VAL A 245 5.73 20.17 7.20
N ALA A 246 6.30 21.04 8.06
CA ALA A 246 7.58 20.77 8.69
C ALA A 246 7.57 19.47 9.47
N THR A 247 6.49 19.19 10.22
CA THR A 247 6.36 17.96 11.01
C THR A 247 6.35 16.72 10.12
N SER A 248 5.59 16.72 9.02
CA SER A 248 5.60 15.60 8.06
C SER A 248 6.99 15.39 7.44
N LEU A 249 7.77 16.44 7.21
CA LEU A 249 9.11 16.32 6.62
C LEU A 249 10.20 15.82 7.59
N ALA A 250 9.85 15.28 8.76
CA ALA A 250 10.80 14.65 9.67
C ALA A 250 11.50 13.44 9.03
N ASP A 251 10.77 12.65 8.25
CA ASP A 251 11.31 11.68 7.31
C ASP A 251 10.43 11.57 6.05
N TYR A 252 11.00 11.21 4.89
CA TYR A 252 10.25 11.07 3.65
C TYR A 252 11.02 10.25 2.58
N THR A 253 10.29 9.73 1.59
CA THR A 253 10.88 9.08 0.43
C THR A 253 11.18 10.12 -0.65
N LEU A 254 12.45 10.21 -1.04
CA LEU A 254 12.88 10.95 -2.22
C LEU A 254 12.84 10.01 -3.43
N LEU A 255 11.83 10.18 -4.28
CA LEU A 255 11.72 9.43 -5.53
C LEU A 255 12.51 10.12 -6.64
N VAL A 256 13.73 9.64 -6.89
CA VAL A 256 14.62 10.19 -7.93
C VAL A 256 14.21 9.69 -9.31
N LYS A 257 13.81 8.42 -9.41
CA LYS A 257 13.25 7.83 -10.62
C LYS A 257 12.09 6.91 -10.27
N GLY A 258 10.93 7.20 -10.84
CA GLY A 258 9.69 6.46 -10.61
C GLY A 258 9.40 5.37 -11.64
N THR A 259 8.35 4.59 -11.37
CA THR A 259 7.79 3.59 -12.26
C THR A 259 7.57 4.21 -13.64
N PRO A 260 8.12 3.60 -14.71
CA PRO A 260 7.94 4.11 -16.07
C PRO A 260 6.45 4.21 -16.41
N PRO A 261 6.01 5.31 -17.07
CA PRO A 261 4.61 5.49 -17.39
C PRO A 261 4.07 4.33 -18.22
N GLY A 262 2.82 3.97 -17.97
CA GLY A 262 2.07 3.04 -18.81
C GLY A 262 1.83 3.60 -20.22
N PRO A 263 1.51 2.74 -21.20
CA PRO A 263 1.10 3.19 -22.52
C PRO A 263 -0.14 4.09 -22.47
N LEU A 264 -0.34 4.92 -23.49
CA LEU A 264 -1.61 5.60 -23.71
C LEU A 264 -2.75 4.56 -23.75
N ASN A 265 -3.94 4.91 -23.25
CA ASN A 265 -5.12 4.05 -23.05
C ASN A 265 -5.09 3.04 -21.88
N THR A 266 -4.15 3.16 -20.93
CA THR A 266 -4.12 2.28 -19.75
C THR A 266 -4.52 2.98 -18.45
N LEU A 267 -5.14 2.20 -17.58
CA LEU A 267 -5.44 2.53 -16.19
C LEU A 267 -4.36 1.90 -15.30
N ASN A 268 -3.62 2.71 -14.55
CA ASN A 268 -2.49 2.25 -13.75
C ASN A 268 -2.82 2.34 -12.25
N VAL A 269 -2.67 1.22 -11.53
CA VAL A 269 -2.91 1.15 -10.08
C VAL A 269 -1.62 0.75 -9.36
N GLY A 270 -1.22 1.53 -8.36
CA GLY A 270 0.04 1.35 -7.65
C GLY A 270 1.17 2.15 -8.28
N GLY A 271 2.38 1.58 -8.29
CA GLY A 271 3.58 2.25 -8.76
C GLY A 271 4.17 3.26 -7.76
N LEU A 272 5.26 3.89 -8.17
CA LEU A 272 5.90 5.00 -7.46
C LEU A 272 6.24 6.10 -8.47
N PRO A 273 5.66 7.32 -8.41
CA PRO A 273 4.66 7.74 -7.43
C PRO A 273 3.39 6.90 -7.56
N ALA A 274 2.66 6.76 -6.46
CA ALA A 274 1.50 5.90 -6.44
C ALA A 274 0.36 6.51 -7.27
N SER A 275 -0.36 5.64 -7.95
CA SER A 275 -1.49 5.97 -8.81
C SER A 275 -2.73 5.19 -8.38
N ARG A 276 -3.88 5.86 -8.45
CA ARG A 276 -5.22 5.31 -8.26
C ARG A 276 -5.97 5.36 -9.58
N VAL A 277 -6.91 4.45 -9.76
CA VAL A 277 -7.81 4.48 -10.92
C VAL A 277 -9.19 4.89 -10.46
N TYR A 278 -9.74 5.94 -11.07
CA TYR A 278 -11.10 6.41 -10.83
C TYR A 278 -12.01 5.92 -11.95
N LEU A 279 -13.14 5.31 -11.61
CA LEU A 279 -14.15 4.80 -12.53
C LEU A 279 -15.50 5.40 -12.16
N ARG A 280 -16.16 6.11 -13.09
CA ARG A 280 -17.54 6.61 -12.92
C ARG A 280 -18.51 5.73 -13.72
N PHE A 281 -19.61 5.37 -13.08
CA PHE A 281 -20.59 4.43 -13.61
C PHE A 281 -21.92 5.11 -13.92
N SER A 282 -22.52 4.77 -15.05
CA SER A 282 -23.93 4.98 -15.37
C SER A 282 -24.64 3.63 -15.30
N ILE A 283 -25.23 3.33 -14.13
CA ILE A 283 -25.93 2.07 -13.89
C ILE A 283 -27.40 2.23 -14.30
N PRO A 284 -27.95 1.34 -15.15
CA PRO A 284 -29.35 1.39 -15.55
C PRO A 284 -30.32 1.35 -14.34
N PRO A 285 -31.42 2.14 -14.34
CA PRO A 285 -32.38 2.19 -13.25
C PRO A 285 -32.93 0.81 -12.84
N PHE A 286 -33.18 -0.09 -13.79
CA PHE A 286 -33.73 -1.42 -13.49
C PHE A 286 -32.83 -2.26 -12.57
N ILE A 287 -31.52 -2.02 -12.56
CA ILE A 287 -30.56 -2.70 -11.67
C ILE A 287 -30.61 -2.12 -10.25
N VAL A 288 -30.75 -0.80 -10.13
CA VAL A 288 -30.65 -0.12 -8.83
C VAL A 288 -32.00 -0.02 -8.11
N ASP A 289 -33.08 0.13 -8.85
CA ASP A 289 -34.40 0.42 -8.28
C ASP A 289 -35.26 -0.84 -8.14
N SER A 290 -35.08 -1.82 -9.04
CA SER A 290 -36.03 -2.92 -9.24
C SER A 290 -35.44 -4.33 -9.19
N ALA A 291 -34.16 -4.47 -8.87
CA ALA A 291 -33.47 -5.76 -8.84
C ALA A 291 -32.85 -6.06 -7.48
N ASP A 292 -32.88 -7.34 -7.11
CA ASP A 292 -32.12 -7.86 -5.98
C ASP A 292 -30.82 -8.49 -6.52
N ILE A 293 -29.71 -7.81 -6.23
CA ILE A 293 -28.38 -8.19 -6.72
C ILE A 293 -27.90 -9.43 -5.98
N VAL A 294 -27.69 -10.52 -6.72
CA VAL A 294 -27.10 -11.77 -6.22
C VAL A 294 -25.58 -11.68 -6.30
N ARG A 295 -25.05 -11.16 -7.42
CA ARG A 295 -23.61 -10.98 -7.65
C ARG A 295 -23.35 -9.76 -8.54
N ALA A 296 -22.25 -9.07 -8.30
CA ALA A 296 -21.76 -8.06 -9.22
C ALA A 296 -20.24 -8.09 -9.27
N SER A 297 -19.68 -8.18 -10.48
CA SER A 297 -18.23 -8.27 -10.70
C SER A 297 -17.77 -7.19 -11.69
N LEU A 298 -16.81 -6.35 -11.27
CA LEU A 298 -16.08 -5.47 -12.17
C LEU A 298 -15.06 -6.30 -12.95
N LEU A 299 -15.21 -6.35 -14.27
CA LEU A 299 -14.32 -7.04 -15.18
C LEU A 299 -13.31 -6.05 -15.77
N LEU A 300 -12.03 -6.28 -15.53
CA LEU A 300 -10.93 -5.47 -16.02
C LEU A 300 -10.00 -6.32 -16.89
N THR A 301 -9.68 -5.87 -18.09
CA THR A 301 -8.71 -6.58 -18.92
C THR A 301 -7.30 -6.11 -18.56
N GLN A 302 -6.50 -7.01 -17.99
CA GLN A 302 -5.13 -6.71 -17.59
C GLN A 302 -4.21 -6.65 -18.81
N ARG A 303 -3.35 -5.63 -18.82
CA ARG A 303 -2.24 -5.49 -19.76
C ARG A 303 -0.94 -5.84 -19.04
N PRO A 304 -0.08 -6.70 -19.62
CA PRO A 304 1.21 -7.05 -19.03
C PRO A 304 2.10 -5.84 -18.73
N ASN A 305 2.56 -5.73 -17.48
CA ASN A 305 3.65 -4.86 -17.08
C ASN A 305 4.96 -5.66 -17.03
N ARG A 306 5.71 -5.69 -18.13
CA ARG A 306 6.96 -6.45 -18.25
C ARG A 306 8.15 -5.84 -17.47
N GLY A 307 7.97 -4.67 -16.85
CA GLY A 307 9.00 -3.99 -16.06
C GLY A 307 9.09 -4.47 -14.60
N VAL A 308 8.23 -5.39 -14.17
CA VAL A 308 8.25 -6.02 -12.83
C VAL A 308 8.57 -7.50 -12.93
N GLY A 309 8.92 -8.18 -11.83
CA GLY A 309 9.22 -9.62 -11.86
C GLY A 309 7.97 -10.49 -12.03
N ALA A 310 8.12 -11.68 -12.64
CA ALA A 310 7.01 -12.62 -12.85
C ALA A 310 6.46 -13.23 -11.54
N SER A 311 7.25 -13.25 -10.47
CA SER A 311 6.84 -13.73 -9.15
C SER A 311 6.24 -12.63 -8.26
N ASP A 312 6.23 -11.38 -8.73
CA ASP A 312 5.70 -10.27 -7.97
C ASP A 312 4.17 -10.31 -7.95
N SER A 313 3.59 -9.94 -6.81
CA SER A 313 2.13 -9.79 -6.72
C SER A 313 1.75 -8.46 -6.07
N ILE A 314 0.66 -7.89 -6.55
CA ILE A 314 0.02 -6.68 -6.04
C ILE A 314 -1.42 -7.03 -5.67
N PHE A 315 -1.92 -6.41 -4.61
CA PHE A 315 -3.31 -6.52 -4.18
C PHE A 315 -3.99 -5.18 -4.43
N ILE A 316 -5.09 -5.22 -5.16
CA ILE A 316 -5.94 -4.07 -5.46
C ILE A 316 -7.24 -4.20 -4.69
N VAL A 317 -7.66 -3.11 -4.07
CA VAL A 317 -8.94 -3.04 -3.36
C VAL A 317 -9.84 -1.97 -4.01
N PRO A 318 -11.13 -2.27 -4.20
CA PRO A 318 -12.10 -1.26 -4.61
C PRO A 318 -12.50 -0.39 -3.41
N GLN A 319 -12.46 0.92 -3.59
CA GLN A 319 -13.00 1.90 -2.65
C GLN A 319 -14.13 2.69 -3.31
N ILE A 320 -15.08 3.17 -2.52
CA ILE A 320 -16.21 3.96 -3.01
C ILE A 320 -15.87 5.43 -2.86
N SER A 321 -16.06 6.21 -3.93
CA SER A 321 -15.97 7.66 -3.85
C SER A 321 -17.18 8.22 -3.10
N LEU A 322 -16.92 9.03 -2.08
CA LEU A 322 -17.92 9.78 -1.34
C LEU A 322 -17.97 11.26 -1.77
N ALA A 323 -17.12 11.65 -2.74
CA ALA A 323 -17.08 13.01 -3.23
C ALA A 323 -18.40 13.40 -3.90
N GLY A 324 -19.01 14.51 -3.48
CA GLY A 324 -20.22 15.02 -4.11
C GLY A 324 -19.97 15.58 -5.51
N ILE A 325 -21.05 15.80 -6.28
CA ILE A 325 -20.98 16.32 -7.66
C ILE A 325 -20.32 17.70 -7.79
N ALA A 326 -20.24 18.46 -6.69
CA ALA A 326 -19.54 19.74 -6.64
C ALA A 326 -18.00 19.61 -6.73
N VAL A 327 -17.46 18.41 -6.43
CA VAL A 327 -16.03 18.11 -6.59
C VAL A 327 -15.79 17.68 -8.02
N THR A 328 -15.47 18.66 -8.87
CA THR A 328 -15.21 18.43 -10.31
C THR A 328 -13.81 17.91 -10.60
N ASP A 329 -12.86 18.13 -9.69
CA ASP A 329 -11.51 17.59 -9.77
C ASP A 329 -11.50 16.11 -9.39
N VAL A 330 -11.31 15.24 -10.38
CA VAL A 330 -11.28 13.78 -10.21
C VAL A 330 -10.15 13.33 -9.29
N SER A 331 -9.02 14.05 -9.27
CA SER A 331 -7.89 13.72 -8.38
C SER A 331 -8.27 13.90 -6.92
N ARG A 332 -9.01 14.98 -6.60
CA ARG A 332 -9.57 15.21 -5.26
C ARG A 332 -10.67 14.22 -4.94
N ALA A 333 -11.57 13.96 -5.89
CA ALA A 333 -12.64 12.98 -5.70
C ALA A 333 -12.10 11.60 -5.33
N ALA A 334 -10.99 11.18 -5.95
CA ALA A 334 -10.32 9.91 -5.69
C ALA A 334 -9.64 9.81 -4.31
N GLN A 335 -9.58 10.90 -3.53
CA GLN A 335 -9.07 10.90 -2.15
C GLN A 335 -10.18 10.81 -1.09
N ILE A 336 -11.41 11.16 -1.45
CA ILE A 336 -12.55 11.16 -0.54
C ILE A 336 -13.26 9.83 -0.69
N THR A 337 -12.72 8.79 -0.06
CA THR A 337 -13.16 7.42 -0.27
C THR A 337 -13.44 6.68 1.05
N VAL A 338 -14.21 5.61 0.95
CA VAL A 338 -14.37 4.61 2.01
C VAL A 338 -14.09 3.23 1.42
N ILE A 339 -13.48 2.35 2.22
CA ILE A 339 -13.28 0.97 1.84
C ILE A 339 -14.65 0.30 1.73
N ALA A 340 -14.98 -0.23 0.55
CA ALA A 340 -16.12 -1.12 0.43
C ALA A 340 -15.77 -2.43 1.12
N ALA A 341 -16.70 -3.00 1.90
CA ALA A 341 -16.61 -4.39 2.30
C ALA A 341 -16.68 -5.24 1.01
N GLY A 342 -15.54 -5.54 0.40
CA GLY A 342 -15.43 -6.12 -0.93
C GLY A 342 -14.19 -6.98 -1.06
N ASP A 343 -14.13 -7.75 -2.15
CA ASP A 343 -13.01 -8.63 -2.42
C ASP A 343 -11.75 -7.85 -2.80
N SER A 344 -10.58 -8.40 -2.49
CA SER A 344 -9.29 -7.87 -2.94
C SER A 344 -8.80 -8.67 -4.14
N LEU A 345 -8.39 -7.98 -5.20
CA LEU A 345 -7.81 -8.63 -6.36
C LEU A 345 -6.30 -8.78 -6.18
N ARG A 346 -5.84 -10.00 -5.95
CA ARG A 346 -4.42 -10.35 -6.08
C ARG A 346 -4.10 -10.63 -7.54
N LEU A 347 -3.06 -9.97 -8.06
CA LEU A 347 -2.59 -10.19 -9.43
C LEU A 347 -1.07 -10.14 -9.53
N THR A 348 -0.55 -10.86 -10.52
CA THR A 348 0.84 -10.73 -10.96
C THR A 348 0.90 -9.69 -12.08
N PRO A 349 1.64 -8.58 -11.94
CA PRO A 349 1.49 -7.50 -12.93
C PRO A 349 2.00 -7.84 -14.34
N GLN A 350 2.89 -8.83 -14.49
CA GLN A 350 3.29 -9.37 -15.80
C GLN A 350 2.17 -10.16 -16.52
N ASP A 351 1.15 -10.61 -15.80
CA ASP A 351 0.07 -11.44 -16.35
C ASP A 351 -0.85 -10.65 -17.30
N SER A 352 -1.76 -11.36 -17.96
CA SER A 352 -2.74 -10.81 -18.91
C SER A 352 -4.13 -11.41 -18.71
N GLY A 353 -5.10 -10.88 -19.46
CA GLY A 353 -6.44 -11.42 -19.52
C GLY A 353 -7.42 -10.73 -18.58
N VAL A 354 -8.66 -11.22 -18.57
CA VAL A 354 -9.74 -10.61 -17.79
C VAL A 354 -9.60 -10.99 -16.32
N LYS A 355 -9.62 -9.98 -15.46
CA LYS A 355 -9.64 -10.10 -14.00
C LYS A 355 -10.99 -9.61 -13.49
N ALA A 356 -11.52 -10.26 -12.47
CA ALA A 356 -12.80 -9.92 -11.88
C ALA A 356 -12.59 -9.46 -10.43
N ILE A 357 -13.26 -8.39 -10.04
CA ILE A 357 -13.35 -7.91 -8.65
C ILE A 357 -14.81 -7.97 -8.25
N GLU A 358 -15.14 -8.68 -7.17
CA GLU A 358 -16.51 -8.72 -6.67
C GLU A 358 -16.86 -7.41 -5.95
N ILE A 359 -17.91 -6.75 -6.42
CA ILE A 359 -18.35 -5.43 -5.97
C ILE A 359 -19.86 -5.40 -5.63
N ALA A 360 -20.47 -6.54 -5.30
CA ALA A 360 -21.89 -6.63 -4.97
C ALA A 360 -22.30 -5.65 -3.84
N SER A 361 -21.47 -5.50 -2.82
CA SER A 361 -21.65 -4.53 -1.73
C SER A 361 -21.60 -3.08 -2.21
N VAL A 362 -20.74 -2.76 -3.17
CA VAL A 362 -20.66 -1.42 -3.79
C VAL A 362 -21.95 -1.12 -4.54
N VAL A 363 -22.46 -2.07 -5.33
CA VAL A 363 -23.72 -1.89 -6.07
C VAL A 363 -24.90 -1.72 -5.09
N ALA A 364 -24.90 -2.45 -3.97
CA ALA A 364 -25.88 -2.25 -2.91
C ALA A 364 -25.82 -0.84 -2.30
N LEU A 365 -24.62 -0.31 -2.06
CA LEU A 365 -24.44 1.06 -1.54
C LEU A 365 -24.86 2.13 -2.56
N TRP A 366 -24.62 1.92 -3.85
CA TRP A 366 -25.08 2.82 -4.93
C TRP A 366 -26.61 2.91 -5.05
N ARG A 367 -27.36 1.94 -4.51
CA ARG A 367 -28.82 2.03 -4.41
C ARG A 367 -29.26 3.05 -3.36
N ALA A 368 -28.48 3.22 -2.29
CA ALA A 368 -28.74 4.22 -1.26
C ALA A 368 -28.20 5.62 -1.62
N GLN A 369 -27.41 5.76 -2.70
CA GLN A 369 -26.86 7.03 -3.13
C GLN A 369 -27.82 7.78 -4.06
N ASP A 370 -28.08 9.04 -3.73
CA ASP A 370 -28.72 10.01 -4.62
C ASP A 370 -27.71 10.45 -5.70
N VAL A 371 -27.94 10.02 -6.94
CA VAL A 371 -27.07 10.31 -8.09
C VAL A 371 -26.97 11.80 -8.42
N THR A 372 -27.92 12.61 -7.94
CA THR A 372 -27.87 14.08 -8.09
C THR A 372 -26.93 14.74 -7.08
N ARG A 373 -26.51 14.01 -6.04
CA ARG A 373 -25.62 14.51 -4.98
C ARG A 373 -24.24 13.87 -5.04
N THR A 374 -24.17 12.56 -5.30
CA THR A 374 -22.92 11.80 -5.31
C THR A 374 -22.87 10.90 -6.56
N PRO A 375 -21.83 11.03 -7.41
CA PRO A 375 -21.67 10.14 -8.54
C PRO A 375 -21.38 8.71 -8.06
N ARG A 376 -21.94 7.72 -8.76
CA ARG A 376 -21.59 6.32 -8.57
C ARG A 376 -20.19 6.10 -9.12
N ALA A 377 -19.20 6.10 -8.23
CA ALA A 377 -17.81 5.98 -8.60
C ALA A 377 -17.04 5.05 -7.68
N LEU A 378 -16.06 4.38 -8.28
CA LEU A 378 -15.16 3.43 -7.64
C LEU A 378 -13.73 3.89 -7.86
N VAL A 379 -12.89 3.75 -6.83
CA VAL A 379 -11.47 4.03 -6.86
C VAL A 379 -10.72 2.74 -6.60
N LEU A 380 -9.87 2.32 -7.54
CA LEU A 380 -8.99 1.17 -7.35
C LEU A 380 -7.69 1.65 -6.72
N VAL A 381 -7.33 1.03 -5.60
CA VAL A 381 -6.18 1.39 -4.79
C VAL A 381 -5.32 0.16 -4.53
N SER A 382 -3.99 0.32 -4.57
CA SER A 382 -3.07 -0.74 -4.11
C SER A 382 -3.05 -0.78 -2.58
N THR A 383 -3.11 -1.97 -1.98
CA THR A 383 -2.98 -2.10 -0.52
C THR A 383 -1.64 -1.64 0.04
N ARG A 384 -0.61 -1.53 -0.82
CA ARG A 384 0.73 -1.03 -0.50
C ARG A 384 1.02 0.27 -1.24
N GLU A 385 0.01 1.14 -1.34
CA GLU A 385 0.12 2.45 -1.97
C GLU A 385 1.31 3.24 -1.42
N GLY A 386 2.17 3.75 -2.30
CA GLY A 386 3.35 4.53 -1.91
C GLY A 386 4.50 3.73 -1.29
N GLN A 387 4.34 2.42 -1.09
CA GLN A 387 5.35 1.57 -0.43
C GLN A 387 6.07 0.60 -1.38
N THR A 388 5.59 0.47 -2.62
CA THR A 388 6.15 -0.47 -3.60
C THR A 388 6.09 0.10 -5.01
N PRO A 389 7.09 -0.16 -5.86
CA PRO A 389 7.06 0.27 -7.27
C PRO A 389 6.16 -0.61 -8.14
N LEU A 390 5.53 -1.64 -7.57
CA LEU A 390 4.64 -2.54 -8.30
C LEU A 390 3.40 -1.80 -8.80
N GLU A 391 3.14 -1.92 -10.10
CA GLU A 391 2.03 -1.27 -10.79
C GLU A 391 1.28 -2.30 -11.63
N ALA A 392 -0.03 -2.39 -11.43
CA ALA A 392 -0.95 -3.11 -12.30
C ALA A 392 -1.45 -2.20 -13.42
N ARG A 393 -1.66 -2.75 -14.61
CA ARG A 393 -2.18 -2.01 -15.77
C ARG A 393 -3.42 -2.67 -16.32
N PHE A 394 -4.46 -1.90 -16.55
CA PHE A 394 -5.69 -2.35 -17.21
C PHE A 394 -5.98 -1.50 -18.44
N PHE A 395 -6.74 -2.03 -19.39
CA PHE A 395 -7.24 -1.22 -20.50
C PHE A 395 -8.32 -0.25 -20.01
N SER A 396 -8.29 0.97 -20.55
CA SER A 396 -9.29 2.02 -20.32
C SER A 396 -10.47 1.94 -21.29
N THR A 397 -11.45 2.82 -21.11
CA THR A 397 -12.59 3.01 -22.02
C THR A 397 -12.17 3.46 -23.43
N GLU A 398 -10.97 4.01 -23.60
CA GLU A 398 -10.40 4.37 -24.91
C GLU A 398 -9.90 3.16 -25.72
N ALA A 399 -9.79 1.98 -25.09
CA ALA A 399 -9.37 0.76 -25.78
C ALA A 399 -10.45 0.20 -26.72
N ALA A 400 -10.09 -0.86 -27.46
CA ALA A 400 -11.06 -1.62 -28.27
C ALA A 400 -12.23 -2.13 -27.38
N PRO A 401 -13.49 -2.13 -27.87
CA PRO A 401 -14.67 -2.41 -27.05
C PRO A 401 -14.59 -3.68 -26.19
N ASN A 402 -14.00 -4.76 -26.72
CA ASN A 402 -13.86 -6.04 -26.02
C ASN A 402 -12.83 -6.03 -24.87
N LEU A 403 -11.98 -5.00 -24.78
CA LEU A 403 -10.95 -4.85 -23.74
C LEU A 403 -11.36 -3.90 -22.61
N ARG A 404 -12.39 -3.08 -22.83
CA ARG A 404 -12.82 -2.02 -21.90
C ARG A 404 -13.26 -2.60 -20.54
N PRO A 405 -13.23 -1.79 -19.48
CA PRO A 405 -13.85 -2.15 -18.20
C PRO A 405 -15.34 -2.44 -18.35
N ARG A 406 -15.81 -3.56 -17.79
CA ARG A 406 -17.21 -4.01 -17.87
C ARG A 406 -17.76 -4.38 -16.51
N LEU A 407 -19.08 -4.36 -16.37
CA LEU A 407 -19.76 -4.79 -15.14
C LEU A 407 -20.66 -5.96 -15.45
N ARG A 408 -20.38 -7.11 -14.81
CA ARG A 408 -21.24 -8.29 -14.89
C ARG A 408 -22.10 -8.35 -13.63
N ILE A 409 -23.42 -8.40 -13.80
CA ILE A 409 -24.38 -8.42 -12.69
C ILE A 409 -25.29 -9.62 -12.86
N SER A 410 -25.41 -10.41 -11.80
CA SER A 410 -26.44 -11.45 -11.66
C SER A 410 -27.47 -10.96 -10.65
N PHE A 411 -28.74 -10.93 -11.05
CA PHE A 411 -29.81 -10.36 -10.24
C PHE A 411 -31.11 -11.14 -10.42
N SER A 412 -32.01 -11.05 -9.45
CA SER A 412 -33.40 -11.45 -9.60
C SER A 412 -34.29 -10.20 -9.68
N LYS A 413 -35.38 -10.29 -10.44
CA LYS A 413 -36.40 -9.24 -10.45
C LYS A 413 -37.07 -9.20 -9.09
N ARG A 414 -37.12 -8.02 -8.47
CA ARG A 414 -37.77 -7.85 -7.18
C ARG A 414 -39.26 -8.13 -7.34
N GLN A 415 -39.75 -9.18 -6.70
CA GLN A 415 -41.18 -9.40 -6.59
C GLN A 415 -41.73 -8.40 -5.56
N SER A 416 -42.77 -7.65 -5.95
CA SER A 416 -43.52 -6.81 -5.03
C SER A 416 -44.05 -7.70 -3.91
N ARG A 417 -43.48 -7.62 -2.71
CA ARG A 417 -44.11 -8.15 -1.50
C ARG A 417 -45.29 -7.22 -1.19
N GLY A 418 -46.41 -7.44 -1.85
CA GLY A 418 -47.68 -6.94 -1.36
C GLY A 418 -47.90 -7.51 0.04
N LEU A 419 -48.27 -6.65 0.98
CA LEU A 419 -48.81 -7.12 2.27
C LEU A 419 -50.07 -7.96 1.98
N PRO A 420 -50.30 -9.06 2.72
CA PRO A 420 -51.58 -9.77 2.67
C PRO A 420 -52.75 -8.90 3.13
#